data_AF-A0A958ASM2-F1
#
_entry.id   AF-A0A958ASM2-F1
#
_cell.length_a   1.000
_cell.length_b   1.000
_cell.length_c   1.000
_cell.angle_alpha   90.00
_cell.angle_beta   90.00
_cell.angle_gamma   90.00
#
_symmetry.space_group_name_H-M   'P 1'
#
loop_
_entity.id
_entity.type
_entity.pdbx_description
1 polymer ?
#
loop_
_entity_poly.entity_id
_entity_poly.type
_entity_poly.pdbx_seq_one_letter_code
_entity_poly.pdbx_strand_id
1 'polypeptide(L)'
;MTRTNIITSGLLGLIGAIILVGGSLAIVVSGWIPILITRPIIIWPFFLVLLLFSVAEIPLMVYSMRRIAASNNAKAVYLVLLTNTGYTFFAGVYAAPFILLAARSTLELAAGALLGVLAFVRFISTLIFLPK
;
A
#
# COMPACT_ATOMS: atom_id res chain seq x y z
N MET A 1 -7.47 23.01 -1.08
CA MET A 1 -6.88 22.09 -0.08
C MET A 1 -5.55 22.72 0.33
N THR A 2 -4.79 22.24 1.33
CA THR A 2 -3.41 22.74 1.51
C THR A 2 -2.45 21.62 1.20
N ARG A 3 -1.33 21.95 0.55
CA ARG A 3 -0.29 20.98 0.17
C ARG A 3 0.25 20.23 1.39
N THR A 4 0.37 20.92 2.52
CA THR A 4 0.78 20.35 3.80
C THR A 4 -0.16 19.23 4.25
N ASN A 5 -1.47 19.39 4.09
CA ASN A 5 -2.43 18.37 4.51
C ASN A 5 -2.34 17.09 3.66
N ILE A 6 -2.09 17.23 2.34
CA ILE A 6 -1.88 16.07 1.45
C ILE A 6 -0.59 15.33 1.83
N ILE A 7 0.47 16.07 2.12
CA ILE A 7 1.75 15.48 2.56
C ILE A 7 1.56 14.75 3.89
N THR A 8 0.95 15.38 4.90
CA THR A 8 0.78 14.77 6.22
C THR A 8 -0.09 13.53 6.19
N SER A 9 -1.23 13.58 5.49
CA SER A 9 -2.10 12.39 5.32
C SER A 9 -1.37 11.25 4.57
N GLY A 10 -0.65 11.58 3.50
CA GLY A 10 0.13 10.60 2.74
C GLY A 10 1.24 9.96 3.59
N LEU A 11 1.95 10.75 4.40
CA LEU A 11 2.98 10.29 5.33
C LEU A 11 2.41 9.39 6.43
N LEU A 12 1.24 9.69 6.98
CA LEU A 12 0.58 8.83 7.96
C LEU A 12 0.34 7.43 7.40
N GLY A 13 -0.16 7.34 6.16
CA GLY A 13 -0.36 6.03 5.53
C GLY A 13 0.95 5.34 5.17
N LEU A 14 2.00 6.09 4.79
CA LEU A 14 3.33 5.54 4.54
C LEU A 14 3.95 4.94 5.82
N ILE A 15 3.86 5.65 6.94
CA ILE A 15 4.31 5.15 8.25
C ILE A 15 3.55 3.88 8.62
N GLY A 16 2.22 3.87 8.45
CA GLY A 16 1.41 2.68 8.66
C GLY A 16 1.86 1.50 7.80
N ALA A 17 2.16 1.73 6.52
CA ALA A 17 2.66 0.71 5.62
C ALA A 17 4.04 0.18 6.04
N ILE A 18 4.95 1.06 6.46
CA ILE A 18 6.27 0.68 6.98
C ILE A 18 6.13 -0.20 8.23
N ILE A 19 5.25 0.18 9.17
CA ILE A 19 5.01 -0.59 10.39
C ILE A 19 4.45 -1.97 10.03
N LEU A 20 3.47 -2.04 9.13
CA LEU A 20 2.82 -3.29 8.76
C LEU A 20 3.77 -4.23 8.01
N VAL A 21 4.51 -3.71 7.02
CA VAL A 21 5.47 -4.48 6.23
C VAL A 21 6.67 -4.89 7.08
N GLY A 22 7.25 -3.94 7.81
CA GLY A 22 8.38 -4.19 8.71
C GLY A 22 8.02 -5.18 9.83
N GLY A 23 6.83 -5.05 10.41
CA GLY A 23 6.30 -6.01 11.38
C GLY A 23 6.11 -7.40 10.78
N SER A 24 5.54 -7.49 9.58
CA SER A 24 5.36 -8.77 8.88
C SER A 24 6.70 -9.45 8.58
N LEU A 25 7.70 -8.67 8.12
CA LEU A 25 9.06 -9.17 7.88
C LEU A 25 9.71 -9.66 9.18
N ALA A 26 9.62 -8.88 10.25
CA ALA A 26 10.21 -9.22 11.54
C ALA A 26 9.62 -10.52 12.11
N ILE A 27 8.30 -10.71 11.99
CA ILE A 27 7.60 -11.92 12.41
C ILE A 27 8.10 -13.16 11.65
N VAL A 28 8.22 -13.05 10.32
CA VAL A 28 8.65 -14.18 9.47
C VAL A 28 10.12 -14.51 9.71
N VAL A 29 11.00 -13.51 9.79
CA VAL A 29 12.43 -13.70 10.06
C VAL A 29 12.67 -14.30 11.44
N SER A 30 11.85 -13.94 12.43
CA SER A 30 11.94 -14.49 13.79
C SER A 30 11.37 -15.91 13.91
N GLY A 31 10.74 -16.44 12.85
CA GLY A 31 10.15 -17.79 12.84
C GLY A 31 8.91 -17.93 13.72
N TRP A 32 8.23 -16.83 14.06
CA TRP A 32 7.08 -16.85 14.97
C TRP A 32 5.82 -17.48 14.37
N ILE A 33 5.70 -17.47 13.03
CA ILE A 33 4.52 -17.98 12.32
C ILE A 33 4.97 -19.00 11.27
N PRO A 34 4.32 -20.18 11.20
CA PRO A 34 4.58 -21.16 10.15
C PRO A 34 4.05 -20.65 8.80
N ILE A 35 4.87 -20.77 7.76
CA ILE A 35 4.52 -20.36 6.41
C ILE A 35 3.53 -21.36 5.82
N LEU A 36 2.37 -20.87 5.39
CA LEU A 36 1.25 -21.71 4.94
C LEU A 36 1.34 -22.12 3.47
N ILE A 37 1.86 -21.24 2.61
CA ILE A 37 1.99 -21.49 1.17
C ILE A 37 3.44 -21.85 0.86
N THR A 38 3.68 -23.11 0.55
CA THR A 38 5.04 -23.63 0.29
C THR A 38 5.27 -24.06 -1.15
N ARG A 39 4.21 -24.13 -1.98
CA ARG A 39 4.31 -24.58 -3.37
C ARG A 39 4.62 -23.39 -4.30
N PRO A 40 5.78 -23.36 -4.98
CA PRO A 40 6.17 -22.24 -5.83
C PRO A 40 5.15 -21.90 -6.92
N ILE A 41 4.43 -22.91 -7.44
CA ILE A 41 3.41 -22.74 -8.48
C ILE A 41 2.19 -21.92 -8.01
N ILE A 42 1.99 -21.76 -6.70
CA ILE A 42 0.89 -20.97 -6.12
C ILE A 42 1.40 -19.58 -5.69
N ILE A 43 2.64 -19.51 -5.20
CA ILE A 43 3.25 -18.28 -4.66
C ILE A 43 3.33 -17.18 -5.72
N TRP A 44 3.84 -17.49 -6.91
CA TRP A 44 4.05 -16.48 -7.96
C TRP A 44 2.75 -15.97 -8.58
N PRO A 45 1.76 -16.80 -8.91
CA PRO A 45 0.45 -16.31 -9.30
C PRO A 45 -0.21 -15.46 -8.20
N PHE A 46 -0.10 -15.87 -6.94
CA PHE A 46 -0.61 -15.06 -5.82
C PHE A 46 0.07 -13.69 -5.74
N PHE A 47 1.40 -13.64 -5.85
CA PHE A 47 2.16 -12.40 -5.95
C PHE A 47 1.67 -11.51 -7.10
N LEU A 48 1.56 -12.09 -8.30
CA LEU A 48 1.17 -11.36 -9.51
C LEU A 48 -0.25 -10.80 -9.39
N VAL A 49 -1.17 -11.53 -8.78
CA VAL A 49 -2.53 -11.05 -8.51
C VAL A 49 -2.49 -9.85 -7.58
N LEU A 50 -1.79 -9.94 -6.45
CA LEU A 50 -1.64 -8.83 -5.51
C LEU A 50 -0.96 -7.62 -6.15
N LEU A 51 0.07 -7.84 -6.96
CA LEU A 51 0.76 -6.81 -7.71
C LEU A 51 -0.17 -6.12 -8.71
N LEU A 52 -0.90 -6.90 -9.50
CA LEU A 52 -1.84 -6.41 -10.50
C LEU A 52 -2.92 -5.53 -9.86
N PHE A 53 -3.57 -6.03 -8.80
CA PHE A 53 -4.55 -5.24 -8.05
C PHE A 53 -3.93 -3.97 -7.47
N SER A 54 -2.77 -4.09 -6.84
CA SER A 54 -2.07 -2.96 -6.24
C SER A 54 -1.72 -1.86 -7.26
N VAL A 55 -1.26 -2.23 -8.45
CA VAL A 55 -0.93 -1.28 -9.52
C VAL A 55 -2.19 -0.72 -10.18
N ALA A 56 -3.20 -1.56 -10.47
CA ALA A 56 -4.45 -1.14 -11.10
C ALA A 56 -5.26 -0.16 -10.24
N GLU A 57 -5.15 -0.25 -8.91
CA GLU A 57 -5.79 0.67 -7.99
C GLU A 57 -5.22 2.09 -8.04
N ILE A 58 -3.95 2.27 -8.43
CA ILE A 58 -3.30 3.59 -8.48
C ILE A 58 -4.12 4.60 -9.30
N PRO A 59 -4.40 4.36 -10.61
CA PRO A 59 -5.18 5.31 -11.40
C PRO A 59 -6.62 5.46 -10.90
N LEU A 60 -7.25 4.37 -10.44
CA LEU A 60 -8.63 4.38 -9.96
C LEU A 60 -8.78 5.27 -8.72
N MET A 61 -7.88 5.14 -7.75
CA MET A 61 -7.90 5.91 -6.51
C MET A 61 -7.54 7.36 -6.75
N VAL A 62 -6.54 7.64 -7.58
CA VAL A 62 -6.20 9.01 -7.98
C VAL A 62 -7.39 9.70 -8.65
N TYR A 63 -8.06 9.03 -9.60
CA TYR A 63 -9.25 9.57 -10.26
C TYR A 63 -10.38 9.83 -9.25
N SER A 64 -10.63 8.89 -8.34
CA SER A 64 -11.67 9.01 -7.32
C SER A 64 -11.40 10.18 -6.37
N MET A 65 -10.17 10.32 -5.87
CA MET A 65 -9.78 11.42 -5.00
C MET A 65 -9.88 12.78 -5.70
N ARG A 66 -9.49 12.87 -6.99
CA ARG A 66 -9.68 14.10 -7.79
C ARG A 66 -11.15 14.46 -7.92
N ARG A 67 -12.02 13.49 -8.13
CA ARG A 67 -13.47 13.71 -8.23
C ARG A 67 -14.08 14.15 -6.90
N ILE A 68 -13.63 13.58 -5.78
CA ILE A 68 -14.07 14.03 -4.44
C ILE A 68 -13.57 15.46 -4.18
N ALA A 69 -12.32 15.77 -4.52
CA ALA A 69 -11.72 17.10 -4.33
C ALA A 69 -12.44 18.20 -5.14
N ALA A 70 -13.06 17.86 -6.27
CA ALA A 70 -13.86 18.78 -7.08
C ALA A 70 -15.26 19.08 -6.52
N SER A 71 -15.69 18.40 -5.44
CA SER A 71 -16.99 18.63 -4.82
C SER A 71 -16.99 19.90 -3.95
N ASN A 72 -18.08 20.67 -4.00
CA ASN A 72 -18.28 21.88 -3.18
C ASN A 72 -18.60 21.59 -1.70
N ASN A 73 -18.59 20.32 -1.29
CA ASN A 73 -18.88 19.94 0.09
C ASN A 73 -17.66 20.19 1.00
N ALA A 74 -17.83 20.95 2.09
CA ALA A 74 -16.76 21.19 3.06
C ALA A 74 -16.16 19.89 3.66
N LYS A 75 -16.95 18.81 3.76
CA LYS A 75 -16.50 17.49 4.22
C LYS A 75 -15.67 16.73 3.16
N ALA A 76 -15.70 17.15 1.90
CA ALA A 76 -14.94 16.50 0.83
C ALA A 76 -13.44 16.54 1.09
N VAL A 77 -12.94 17.63 1.69
CA VAL A 77 -11.52 17.77 2.06
C VAL A 77 -11.10 16.66 3.03
N TYR A 78 -11.89 16.40 4.07
CA TYR A 78 -11.60 15.34 5.03
C TYR A 78 -11.63 13.96 4.39
N LEU A 79 -12.59 13.71 3.51
CA LEU A 79 -12.67 12.44 2.78
C LEU A 79 -11.45 12.22 1.90
N VAL A 80 -10.99 13.23 1.14
CA VAL A 80 -9.78 13.09 0.32
C VAL A 80 -8.56 12.80 1.19
N LEU A 81 -8.41 13.46 2.34
CA LEU A 81 -7.30 13.20 3.26
C LEU A 81 -7.33 11.78 3.82
N LEU A 82 -8.50 11.31 4.27
CA LEU A 82 -8.67 9.96 4.76
C LEU A 82 -8.38 8.92 3.67
N THR A 83 -8.91 9.15 2.46
CA THR A 83 -8.66 8.28 1.31
C THR A 83 -7.19 8.29 0.91
N ASN A 84 -6.50 9.43 0.97
CA ASN A 84 -5.07 9.51 0.70
C ASN A 84 -4.24 8.68 1.70
N THR A 85 -4.56 8.78 3.00
CA THR A 85 -3.93 7.96 4.05
C THR A 85 -4.19 6.47 3.79
N GLY A 86 -5.44 6.08 3.54
CA GLY A 86 -5.80 4.69 3.28
C GLY A 86 -5.14 4.15 2.02
N TYR A 87 -5.09 4.96 0.96
CA TYR A 87 -4.49 4.61 -0.32
C TYR A 87 -2.98 4.33 -0.20
N THR A 88 -2.22 5.19 0.47
CA THR A 88 -0.78 4.95 0.68
C THR A 88 -0.54 3.76 1.60
N PHE A 89 -1.36 3.58 2.64
CA PHE A 89 -1.32 2.43 3.54
C PHE A 89 -1.60 1.10 2.85
N PHE A 90 -2.52 1.07 1.88
CA PHE A 90 -3.05 -0.16 1.28
C PHE A 90 -1.99 -1.03 0.58
N ALA A 91 -0.83 -0.47 0.23
CA ALA A 91 0.24 -1.25 -0.38
C ALA A 91 0.85 -2.21 0.65
N GLY A 92 0.91 -1.79 1.92
CA GLY A 92 1.25 -2.66 3.04
C GLY A 92 0.22 -3.78 3.23
N VAL A 93 -1.07 -3.51 2.96
CA VAL A 93 -2.15 -4.51 3.06
C VAL A 93 -2.02 -5.60 2.01
N TYR A 94 -1.45 -5.31 0.83
CA TYR A 94 -1.12 -6.34 -0.16
C TYR A 94 0.20 -7.05 0.13
N ALA A 95 1.19 -6.32 0.64
CA ALA A 95 2.49 -6.89 0.96
C ALA A 95 2.42 -7.86 2.16
N ALA A 96 1.68 -7.51 3.22
CA ALA A 96 1.58 -8.28 4.45
C ALA A 96 1.13 -9.74 4.24
N PRO A 97 0.01 -10.06 3.56
CA PRO A 97 -0.41 -11.43 3.35
C PRO A 97 0.59 -12.20 2.48
N PHE A 98 1.24 -11.56 1.51
CA PHE A 98 2.30 -12.22 0.74
C PHE A 98 3.49 -12.60 1.62
N ILE A 99 3.97 -11.66 2.44
CA ILE A 99 5.08 -11.86 3.37
C ILE A 99 4.73 -12.97 4.37
N LEU A 100 3.58 -12.86 5.04
CA LEU A 100 3.20 -13.76 6.12
C LEU A 100 2.86 -15.17 5.64
N LEU A 101 2.24 -15.30 4.46
CA LEU A 101 1.72 -16.59 3.98
C LEU A 101 2.69 -17.34 3.07
N ALA A 102 3.56 -16.63 2.34
CA ALA A 102 4.31 -17.21 1.24
C ALA A 102 5.83 -16.97 1.29
N ALA A 103 6.33 -16.06 2.13
CA ALA A 103 7.75 -15.68 2.08
C ALA A 103 8.65 -16.61 2.91
N ARG A 104 9.15 -17.68 2.29
CA ARG A 104 10.07 -18.65 2.91
C ARG A 104 11.53 -18.40 2.54
N SER A 105 11.75 -18.01 1.31
CA SER A 105 13.07 -17.69 0.78
C SER A 105 13.35 -16.20 0.83
N THR A 106 14.63 -15.83 0.81
CA THR A 106 15.07 -14.43 0.71
C THR A 106 14.46 -13.73 -0.50
N LEU A 107 14.25 -14.45 -1.59
CA LEU A 107 13.69 -13.93 -2.83
C LEU A 107 12.19 -13.59 -2.69
N GLU A 108 11.42 -14.43 -1.99
CA GLU A 108 10.01 -14.13 -1.70
C GLU A 108 9.88 -12.99 -0.67
N LEU A 109 10.75 -12.93 0.34
CA LEU A 109 10.80 -11.79 1.27
C LEU A 109 11.08 -10.48 0.52
N ALA A 110 12.03 -10.49 -0.42
CA ALA A 110 12.33 -9.34 -1.26
C ALA A 110 11.14 -8.96 -2.14
N ALA A 111 10.44 -9.93 -2.75
CA ALA A 111 9.24 -9.68 -3.53
C ALA A 111 8.12 -9.05 -2.68
N GLY A 112 7.90 -9.54 -1.46
CA GLY A 112 6.96 -8.93 -0.53
C GLY A 112 7.33 -7.50 -0.13
N ALA A 113 8.61 -7.24 0.11
CA ALA A 113 9.11 -5.88 0.36
C ALA A 113 8.89 -4.95 -0.85
N LEU A 114 9.07 -5.44 -2.08
CA LEU A 114 8.79 -4.69 -3.30
C LEU A 114 7.32 -4.29 -3.43
N LEU A 115 6.37 -5.15 -3.03
CA LEU A 115 4.96 -4.76 -2.94
C LEU A 115 4.77 -3.61 -1.92
N GLY A 116 5.50 -3.65 -0.80
CA GLY A 116 5.50 -2.57 0.19
C GLY A 116 6.02 -1.25 -0.35
N VAL A 117 7.03 -1.27 -1.23
CA VAL A 117 7.58 -0.06 -1.89
C VAL A 117 6.52 0.67 -2.73
N LEU A 118 5.48 -0.02 -3.20
CA LEU A 118 4.37 0.64 -3.88
C LEU A 118 3.64 1.67 -2.98
N ALA A 119 3.74 1.58 -1.65
CA ALA A 119 3.25 2.62 -0.75
C ALA A 119 3.90 3.98 -1.04
N PHE A 120 5.21 3.97 -1.33
CA PHE A 120 5.95 5.16 -1.70
C PHE A 120 5.55 5.66 -3.08
N VAL A 121 5.40 4.76 -4.07
CA VAL A 121 4.90 5.13 -5.41
C VAL A 121 3.52 5.79 -5.31
N ARG A 122 2.64 5.26 -4.46
CA ARG A 122 1.32 5.81 -4.18
C ARG A 122 1.41 7.18 -3.54
N PHE A 123 2.28 7.37 -2.55
CA PHE A 123 2.54 8.67 -1.96
C PHE A 123 3.00 9.70 -3.00
N ILE A 124 3.96 9.35 -3.85
CA ILE A 124 4.42 10.23 -4.93
C ILE A 124 3.29 10.52 -5.93
N SER A 125 2.47 9.52 -6.28
CA SER A 125 1.34 9.71 -7.18
C SER A 125 0.34 10.75 -6.65
N THR A 126 0.06 10.78 -5.34
CA THR A 126 -0.88 11.76 -4.79
C THR A 126 -0.31 13.17 -4.77
N LEU A 127 1.00 13.32 -4.59
CA LEU A 127 1.67 14.62 -4.68
C LEU A 127 1.67 15.19 -6.11
N ILE A 128 1.72 14.34 -7.13
CA ILE A 128 1.75 14.75 -8.54
C ILE A 128 0.35 15.02 -9.07
N PHE A 129 -0.62 14.14 -8.77
CA PHE A 129 -1.91 14.13 -9.45
C PHE A 129 -3.08 14.76 -8.67
N LEU A 130 -2.96 15.01 -7.37
CA LEU A 130 -4.01 15.72 -6.63
C LEU A 130 -3.94 17.23 -6.82
N PRO A 131 -5.09 17.91 -6.95
CA PRO A 131 -5.14 19.36 -7.04
C PRO A 131 -4.68 20.01 -5.73
N LYS A 132 -3.98 21.15 -5.85
CA LYS A 132 -3.50 21.95 -4.72
C LYS A 132 -4.67 22.66 -4.03
#